data_AF-A0A455U346-F1
#
_entry.id   AF-A0A455U346-F1
#
_cell.length_a   1.000
_cell.length_b   1.000
_cell.length_c   1.000
_cell.angle_alpha   90.00
_cell.angle_beta   90.00
_cell.angle_gamma   90.00
#
_symmetry.space_group_name_H-M   'P 1'
#
loop_
_entity.id
_entity.type
_entity.pdbx_description
1 polymer ?
#
loop_
_entity_poly.entity_id
_entity_poly.type
_entity_poly.pdbx_seq_one_letter_code
_entity_poly.pdbx_strand_id
1 'polypeptide(L)'
;MEGRELQRDADSVLGVFRLDHPRYCERIRTEEGVGDNNEYVLVPQLLSFAKSAHHSRVHRPTYPDYITVDRYDDDGNVIGERRFFGLFTSTVYNESPRNIPLLRRKLKAVMDIAGFNPQGHNGKQLLQVLEVYPVMTCFRLKPSHWPVLR
;
A
#
# COMPACT_ATOMS: atom_id res chain seq x y z
N MET A 1 -22.21 -5.83 -16.27
CA MET A 1 -21.05 -5.23 -16.97
C MET A 1 -20.04 -6.35 -17.11
N GLU A 2 -19.76 -6.77 -18.34
CA GLU A 2 -18.86 -7.89 -18.63
C GLU A 2 -17.51 -7.68 -17.93
N GLY A 3 -17.08 -8.65 -17.13
CA GLY A 3 -15.91 -8.54 -16.26
C GLY A 3 -14.65 -8.33 -17.07
N ARG A 4 -14.15 -7.10 -17.13
CA ARG A 4 -12.81 -6.81 -17.64
C ARG A 4 -11.80 -7.40 -16.65
N GLU A 5 -11.29 -8.57 -16.98
CA GLU A 5 -10.25 -9.23 -16.19
C GLU A 5 -8.87 -8.79 -16.65
N LEU A 6 -8.04 -8.34 -15.71
CA LEU A 6 -6.64 -8.04 -15.97
C LEU A 6 -5.86 -9.34 -16.21
N GLN A 7 -5.29 -9.48 -17.39
CA GLN A 7 -4.40 -10.59 -17.74
C GLN A 7 -2.95 -10.21 -17.46
N ARG A 8 -2.16 -11.21 -17.01
CA ARG A 8 -0.72 -11.03 -16.81
C ARG A 8 0.00 -11.00 -18.15
N ASP A 9 0.84 -9.99 -18.32
CA ASP A 9 1.82 -9.93 -19.40
C ASP A 9 3.02 -10.82 -19.06
N ALA A 10 3.23 -11.89 -19.83
CA ALA A 10 4.29 -12.87 -19.63
C ALA A 10 5.70 -12.28 -19.76
N ASP A 11 5.87 -11.28 -20.62
CA ASP A 11 7.17 -10.64 -20.88
C ASP A 11 7.57 -9.67 -19.76
N SER A 12 6.61 -9.25 -18.94
CA SER A 12 6.82 -8.34 -17.81
C SER A 12 7.15 -9.06 -16.48
N VAL A 13 7.24 -10.39 -16.46
CA VAL A 13 7.36 -11.16 -15.21
C VAL A 13 8.81 -11.24 -14.70
N LEU A 14 9.03 -10.79 -13.45
CA LEU A 14 10.35 -10.75 -12.81
C LEU A 14 10.38 -11.45 -11.44
N GLY A 15 11.57 -11.84 -11.01
CA GLY A 15 11.80 -12.39 -9.67
C GLY A 15 10.98 -13.65 -9.38
N VAL A 16 10.38 -13.73 -8.18
CA VAL A 16 9.61 -14.91 -7.75
C VAL A 16 8.32 -15.12 -8.56
N PHE A 17 7.83 -14.11 -9.29
CA PHE A 17 6.68 -14.28 -10.16
C PHE A 17 6.98 -15.21 -11.34
N ARG A 18 8.25 -15.40 -11.73
CA ARG A 18 8.67 -16.35 -12.78
C ARG A 18 8.51 -17.82 -12.38
N LEU A 19 8.33 -18.10 -11.08
CA LEU A 19 8.25 -19.47 -10.57
C LEU A 19 6.88 -20.12 -10.82
N ASP A 20 5.94 -19.40 -11.44
CA ASP A 20 4.60 -19.86 -11.82
C ASP A 20 3.90 -20.73 -10.75
N HIS A 21 4.03 -20.31 -9.49
CA HIS A 21 3.43 -21.00 -8.36
C HIS A 21 2.18 -20.25 -7.90
N PRO A 22 1.06 -20.95 -7.59
CA PRO A 22 -0.19 -20.32 -7.17
C PRO A 22 -0.05 -19.22 -6.10
N ARG A 23 0.80 -19.43 -5.11
CA ARG A 23 1.09 -18.46 -4.02
C ARG A 23 1.66 -17.11 -4.46
N TYR A 24 2.26 -17.02 -5.66
CA TYR A 24 2.76 -15.78 -6.27
C TYR A 24 1.77 -15.25 -7.32
N CYS A 25 0.71 -16.00 -7.59
CA CYS A 25 -0.32 -15.69 -8.57
C CYS A 25 -1.61 -15.10 -7.95
N GLU A 26 -1.72 -15.15 -6.62
CA GLU A 26 -2.85 -14.61 -5.86
C GLU A 26 -3.14 -13.14 -6.20
N ARG A 27 -4.44 -12.85 -6.39
CA ARG A 27 -4.94 -11.49 -6.59
C ARG A 27 -5.21 -10.85 -5.24
N ILE A 28 -4.73 -9.63 -5.06
CA ILE A 28 -4.94 -8.89 -3.83
C ILE A 28 -6.42 -8.55 -3.70
N ARG A 29 -7.01 -8.94 -2.58
CA ARG A 29 -8.33 -8.48 -2.15
C ARG A 29 -8.13 -7.21 -1.36
N THR A 30 -8.47 -6.07 -1.94
CA THR A 30 -8.78 -4.89 -1.12
C THR A 30 -10.21 -5.04 -0.63
N GLU A 31 -10.49 -4.66 0.61
CA GLU A 31 -11.86 -4.68 1.17
C GLU A 31 -12.84 -3.87 0.31
N GLU A 32 -12.34 -2.81 -0.33
CA GLU A 32 -13.12 -1.98 -1.25
C GLU A 32 -13.37 -2.70 -2.60
N GLY A 33 -12.47 -3.58 -3.04
CA GLY A 33 -12.56 -4.28 -4.33
C GLY A 33 -13.34 -5.59 -4.33
N VAL A 34 -14.12 -5.87 -3.27
CA VAL A 34 -14.99 -7.05 -3.17
C VAL A 34 -16.43 -6.57 -3.19
N GLY A 35 -17.13 -6.81 -4.30
CA GLY A 35 -18.56 -6.54 -4.42
C GLY A 35 -19.40 -7.47 -3.53
N ASP A 36 -20.67 -7.15 -3.35
CA ASP A 36 -21.60 -7.85 -2.44
C ASP A 36 -21.69 -9.37 -2.70
N ASN A 37 -21.41 -9.82 -3.93
CA ASN A 37 -21.42 -11.23 -4.33
C ASN A 37 -20.04 -11.92 -4.27
N ASN A 38 -19.07 -11.34 -3.54
CA ASN A 38 -17.67 -11.79 -3.53
C ASN A 38 -16.99 -11.75 -4.92
N GLU A 39 -17.58 -10.99 -5.85
CA GLU A 39 -17.01 -10.69 -7.15
C GLU A 39 -15.99 -9.54 -7.01
N TYR A 40 -14.89 -9.62 -7.74
CA TYR A 40 -13.90 -8.55 -7.70
C TYR A 40 -14.38 -7.36 -8.50
N VAL A 41 -14.59 -6.24 -7.81
CA VAL A 41 -14.85 -4.94 -8.44
C VAL A 41 -13.56 -4.15 -8.45
N LEU A 42 -13.19 -3.60 -9.60
CA LEU A 42 -12.08 -2.66 -9.69
C LEU A 42 -12.52 -1.36 -9.02
N VAL A 43 -12.19 -1.21 -7.73
CA VAL A 43 -12.28 0.10 -7.09
C VAL A 43 -11.05 0.90 -7.46
N PRO A 44 -11.21 2.14 -7.96
CA PRO A 44 -10.09 2.97 -8.34
C PRO A 44 -9.27 3.35 -7.10
N GLN A 45 -8.25 2.56 -6.80
CA GLN A 45 -7.28 2.80 -5.74
C GLN A 45 -5.87 2.74 -6.36
N LEU A 46 -5.32 3.92 -6.69
CA LEU A 46 -4.01 4.05 -7.36
C LEU A 46 -2.89 3.20 -6.74
N LEU A 47 -2.91 3.01 -5.42
CA LEU A 47 -1.91 2.23 -4.71
C LEU A 47 -2.57 1.38 -3.62
N SER A 48 -2.39 0.07 -3.68
CA SER A 48 -2.92 -0.87 -2.68
C SER A 48 -1.81 -1.70 -2.03
N PHE A 49 -2.06 -2.11 -0.79
CA PHE A 49 -1.15 -2.92 0.02
C PHE A 49 -1.89 -4.11 0.60
N ALA A 50 -1.31 -5.31 0.51
CA ALA A 50 -1.83 -6.50 1.19
C ALA A 50 -0.72 -7.41 1.67
N LYS A 51 -1.07 -8.30 2.60
CA LYS A 51 -0.17 -9.36 3.07
C LYS A 51 -0.47 -10.66 2.34
N SER A 52 0.60 -11.35 1.95
CA SER A 52 0.53 -12.74 1.51
C SER A 52 0.00 -13.64 2.61
N ALA A 53 -0.81 -14.64 2.25
CA ALA A 53 -1.20 -15.71 3.16
C ALA A 53 -0.04 -16.66 3.51
N HIS A 54 1.08 -16.55 2.79
CA HIS A 54 2.21 -17.46 2.89
C HIS A 54 3.50 -16.73 3.31
N HIS A 55 4.26 -17.30 4.25
CA HIS A 55 5.58 -16.80 4.65
C HIS A 55 6.59 -16.78 3.50
N SER A 56 7.42 -15.75 3.42
CA SER A 56 8.50 -15.66 2.43
C SER A 56 9.45 -16.84 2.55
N ARG A 57 9.89 -17.36 1.39
CA ARG A 57 10.94 -18.38 1.27
C ARG A 57 12.33 -17.77 1.07
N VAL A 58 12.40 -16.44 0.90
CA VAL A 58 13.62 -15.70 0.61
C VAL A 58 13.89 -14.71 1.75
N HIS A 59 15.17 -14.56 2.11
CA HIS A 59 15.70 -13.66 3.13
C HIS A 59 15.29 -13.98 4.57
N ARG A 60 13.98 -14.10 4.89
CA ARG A 60 13.47 -14.48 6.22
C ARG A 60 12.01 -14.96 6.17
N PRO A 61 11.56 -15.85 7.08
CA PRO A 61 10.21 -16.42 7.08
C PRO A 61 9.18 -15.45 7.66
N THR A 62 8.87 -14.37 6.95
CA THR A 62 7.83 -13.39 7.34
C THR A 62 6.82 -13.20 6.21
N TYR A 63 5.59 -12.74 6.50
CA TYR A 63 4.58 -12.48 5.48
C TYR A 63 4.98 -11.31 4.56
N PRO A 64 5.31 -11.58 3.28
CA PRO A 64 5.65 -10.55 2.31
C PRO A 64 4.44 -9.68 1.97
N ASP A 65 4.77 -8.49 1.51
CA ASP A 65 3.84 -7.49 1.06
C ASP A 65 3.61 -7.61 -0.43
N TYR A 66 2.35 -7.56 -0.80
CA TYR A 66 1.86 -7.29 -2.13
C TYR A 66 1.58 -5.79 -2.23
N ILE A 67 2.21 -5.13 -3.21
CA ILE A 67 1.99 -3.71 -3.50
C ILE A 67 1.56 -3.61 -4.95
N THR A 68 0.44 -2.95 -5.20
CA THR A 68 -0.06 -2.74 -6.56
C THR A 68 -0.22 -1.28 -6.89
N VAL A 69 0.14 -0.93 -8.12
CA VAL A 69 -0.06 0.38 -8.70
C VAL A 69 -0.94 0.23 -9.92
N ASP A 70 -2.17 0.72 -9.82
CA ASP A 70 -3.11 0.71 -10.93
C ASP A 70 -2.69 1.71 -12.00
N ARG A 71 -2.93 1.35 -13.26
CA ARG A 71 -2.76 2.22 -14.42
C ARG A 71 -4.12 2.59 -14.94
N TYR A 72 -4.31 3.88 -15.20
CA TYR A 72 -5.56 4.44 -15.68
C TYR A 72 -5.37 5.03 -17.08
N ASP A 73 -6.44 5.02 -17.88
CA ASP A 73 -6.55 5.87 -19.05
C ASP A 73 -6.98 7.30 -18.66
N ASP A 74 -7.10 8.19 -19.64
CA ASP A 74 -7.48 9.60 -19.43
C ASP A 74 -8.92 9.74 -18.92
N ASP A 75 -9.77 8.73 -19.13
CA ASP A 75 -11.15 8.68 -18.67
C ASP A 75 -11.27 8.11 -17.24
N GLY A 76 -10.16 7.72 -16.62
CA GLY A 76 -10.11 7.19 -15.25
C GLY A 76 -10.49 5.71 -15.15
N ASN A 77 -10.52 4.96 -16.26
CA ASN A 77 -10.72 3.52 -16.24
C ASN A 77 -9.39 2.79 -16.00
N VAL A 78 -9.43 1.73 -15.19
CA VAL A 78 -8.26 0.86 -14.99
C VAL A 78 -7.94 0.11 -16.28
N ILE A 79 -6.74 0.32 -16.81
CA ILE A 79 -6.22 -0.34 -18.01
C ILE A 79 -5.09 -1.34 -17.70
N GLY A 80 -4.69 -1.46 -16.44
CA GLY A 80 -3.62 -2.37 -16.03
C GLY A 80 -3.19 -2.18 -14.58
N GLU A 81 -2.26 -3.01 -14.14
CA GLU A 81 -1.68 -2.98 -12.79
C GLU A 81 -0.17 -3.28 -12.88
N ARG A 82 0.64 -2.63 -12.05
CA ARG A 82 2.00 -3.07 -11.74
C ARG A 82 2.04 -3.67 -10.34
N ARG A 83 2.54 -4.89 -10.22
CA ARG A 83 2.62 -5.61 -8.94
C ARG A 83 4.05 -5.78 -8.48
N PHE A 84 4.26 -5.48 -7.21
CA PHE A 84 5.48 -5.78 -6.48
C PHE A 84 5.15 -6.77 -5.37
N PHE A 85 6.02 -7.74 -5.18
CA PHE A 85 5.89 -8.73 -4.12
C PHE A 85 7.23 -8.96 -3.45
N GLY A 86 7.26 -8.81 -2.13
CA GLY A 86 8.50 -9.05 -1.39
C GLY A 86 8.47 -8.50 0.01
N LEU A 87 9.68 -8.34 0.56
CA LEU A 87 9.88 -7.79 1.90
C LEU A 87 10.51 -6.42 1.78
N PHE A 88 10.08 -5.50 2.64
CA PHE A 88 10.81 -4.25 2.82
C PHE A 88 12.22 -4.52 3.36
N THR A 89 13.18 -3.75 2.87
CA THR A 89 14.56 -3.78 3.34
C THR A 89 14.69 -3.06 4.69
N SER A 90 15.82 -3.24 5.38
CA SER A 90 16.14 -2.51 6.61
C SER A 90 16.07 -0.99 6.44
N THR A 91 16.40 -0.47 5.25
CA THR A 91 16.33 0.96 4.94
C THR A 91 14.95 1.55 5.20
N VAL A 92 13.87 0.85 4.82
CA VAL A 92 12.51 1.39 5.01
C VAL A 92 12.13 1.54 6.49
N TYR A 93 12.71 0.71 7.36
CA TYR A 93 12.45 0.78 8.80
C TYR A 93 13.30 1.83 9.54
N ASN A 94 14.43 2.23 8.95
CA ASN A 94 15.35 3.21 9.53
C ASN A 94 15.25 4.60 8.88
N GLU A 95 14.54 4.71 7.76
CA GLU A 95 14.31 5.97 7.05
C GLU A 95 13.17 6.76 7.71
N SER A 96 13.32 8.08 7.73
CA SER A 96 12.25 8.96 8.18
C SER A 96 11.02 8.79 7.28
N PRO A 97 9.80 8.59 7.82
CA PRO A 97 8.58 8.56 7.01
C PRO A 97 8.39 9.84 6.18
N ARG A 98 9.03 10.94 6.58
CA ARG A 98 9.01 12.24 5.88
C ARG A 98 9.84 12.24 4.59
N ASN A 99 10.77 11.30 4.45
CA ASN A 99 11.57 11.13 3.25
C ASN A 99 10.91 10.16 2.25
N ILE A 100 9.97 9.35 2.70
CA ILE A 100 9.22 8.41 1.84
C ILE A 100 8.10 9.19 1.10
N PRO A 101 8.11 9.24 -0.26
CA PRO A 101 7.25 10.15 -1.03
C PRO A 101 5.74 10.03 -0.77
N LEU A 102 5.26 8.81 -0.52
CA LEU A 102 3.86 8.57 -0.17
C LEU A 102 3.57 8.98 1.27
N LEU A 103 4.41 8.58 2.21
CA LEU A 103 4.17 8.80 3.63
C LEU A 103 4.29 10.27 4.00
N ARG A 104 5.23 11.02 3.43
CA ARG A 104 5.33 12.47 3.66
C ARG A 104 4.04 13.22 3.32
N ARG A 105 3.32 12.79 2.27
CA ARG A 105 2.02 13.37 1.89
C ARG A 105 0.93 12.99 2.90
N LYS A 106 0.89 11.73 3.34
CA LYS A 106 -0.04 11.28 4.38
C LYS A 106 0.18 11.99 5.71
N LEU A 107 1.43 12.10 6.15
CA LEU A 107 1.80 12.80 7.38
C LEU A 107 1.40 14.27 7.31
N LYS A 108 1.64 14.94 6.17
CA LYS A 108 1.16 16.31 5.96
C LYS A 108 -0.36 16.39 6.11
N ALA A 109 -1.11 15.49 5.47
CA ALA A 109 -2.57 15.47 5.60
C ALA A 109 -3.03 15.26 7.05
N VAL A 110 -2.37 14.37 7.81
CA VAL A 110 -2.67 14.18 9.24
C VAL A 110 -2.40 15.46 10.05
N MET A 111 -1.27 16.14 9.79
CA MET A 111 -0.96 17.44 10.42
C MET A 111 -2.00 18.51 10.08
N ASP A 112 -2.42 18.57 8.81
CA ASP A 112 -3.43 19.52 8.33
C ASP A 112 -4.79 19.25 9.02
N ILE A 113 -5.19 17.98 9.16
CA ILE A 113 -6.43 17.58 9.85
C ILE A 113 -6.37 17.90 11.35
N ALA A 114 -5.22 17.69 11.99
CA ALA A 114 -5.05 17.98 13.42
C ALA A 114 -5.15 19.48 13.76
N GLY A 115 -4.92 20.36 12.79
CA GLY A 115 -5.07 21.82 12.97
C GLY A 115 -4.04 22.47 13.90
N PHE A 116 -3.01 21.75 14.34
CA PHE A 116 -1.96 22.31 15.20
C PHE A 116 -0.97 23.16 14.42
N ASN A 117 -0.53 24.28 15.01
CA ASN A 117 0.64 25.00 14.51
C ASN A 117 1.88 24.08 14.57
N PRO A 118 2.53 23.75 13.43
CA PRO A 118 3.68 22.85 13.41
C PRO A 118 4.87 23.31 14.26
N GLN A 119 4.98 24.63 14.52
CA GLN A 119 6.03 25.21 15.34
C GLN A 119 5.68 25.28 16.84
N GLY A 120 4.41 25.09 17.18
CA GLY A 120 3.92 25.04 18.56
C GLY A 120 4.25 23.71 19.25
N HIS A 121 4.04 23.66 20.57
CA HIS A 121 4.32 22.46 21.38
C HIS A 121 3.58 21.22 20.86
N ASN A 122 2.27 21.32 20.66
CA ASN A 122 1.43 20.21 20.19
C ASN A 122 1.81 19.75 18.77
N GLY A 123 2.16 20.69 17.88
CA GLY A 123 2.60 20.36 16.52
C GLY A 123 3.92 19.58 16.52
N LYS A 124 4.89 19.99 17.34
CA LYS A 124 6.17 19.28 17.50
C LYS A 124 5.97 17.89 18.11
N GLN A 125 5.11 17.77 19.12
CA GLN A 125 4.77 16.47 19.72
C GLN A 125 4.11 15.53 18.71
N LEU A 126 3.14 16.01 17.93
CA LEU A 126 2.49 15.21 16.90
C LEU A 126 3.49 14.74 15.84
N LEU A 127 4.38 15.62 15.37
CA LEU A 127 5.44 15.25 14.43
C LEU A 127 6.36 14.16 15.01
N GLN A 128 6.74 14.27 16.29
CA GLN A 128 7.56 13.25 16.94
C GLN A 128 6.84 11.90 17.03
N VAL A 129 5.54 11.89 17.35
CA VAL A 129 4.72 10.66 17.34
C VAL A 129 4.66 10.05 15.94
N LEU A 130 4.44 10.86 14.91
CA LEU A 130 4.38 10.41 13.51
C LEU A 130 5.73 9.89 13.00
N GLU A 131 6.84 10.42 13.52
CA GLU A 131 8.21 9.99 13.16
C GLU A 131 8.51 8.57 13.62
N VAL A 132 8.11 8.22 14.84
CA VAL A 132 8.38 6.90 15.44
C VAL A 132 7.26 5.88 15.19
N TYR A 133 6.18 6.31 14.53
CA TYR A 133 5.06 5.43 14.24
C TYR A 133 5.46 4.32 13.26
N PRO A 134 5.01 3.07 13.44
CA PRO A 134 5.41 1.98 12.56
C PRO A 134 5.10 2.26 11.09
N VAL A 135 6.16 2.41 10.27
CA VAL A 135 6.11 2.73 8.83
C VAL A 135 5.12 1.85 8.07
N MET A 136 5.12 0.55 8.37
CA MET A 136 4.21 -0.42 7.75
C MET A 136 2.72 -0.11 8.03
N THR A 137 2.39 0.37 9.23
CA THR A 137 1.03 0.80 9.57
C THR A 137 0.69 2.09 8.84
N CYS A 138 1.65 3.00 8.68
CA CYS A 138 1.46 4.24 7.93
C CYS A 138 1.04 4.02 6.46
N PHE A 139 1.57 2.98 5.82
CA PHE A 139 1.19 2.61 4.46
C PHE A 139 -0.29 2.22 4.34
N ARG A 140 -0.87 1.59 5.37
CA ARG A 140 -2.25 1.09 5.33
C ARG A 140 -3.29 2.09 5.80
N LEU A 141 -2.96 2.96 6.75
CA LEU A 141 -3.93 3.90 7.31
C LEU A 141 -4.32 5.00 6.31
N LYS A 142 -5.61 5.36 6.31
CA LYS A 142 -6.10 6.61 5.73
C LYS A 142 -5.78 7.75 6.71
N PRO A 143 -5.46 8.97 6.25
CA PRO A 143 -5.16 10.10 7.13
C PRO A 143 -6.24 10.36 8.19
N SER A 144 -7.52 10.25 7.85
CA SER A 144 -8.65 10.45 8.77
C SER A 144 -8.82 9.35 9.82
N HIS A 145 -8.22 8.17 9.63
CA HIS A 145 -8.33 7.04 10.55
C HIS A 145 -7.13 6.93 11.49
N TRP A 146 -6.27 7.96 11.56
CA TRP A 146 -5.10 7.91 12.42
C TRP A 146 -5.52 7.96 13.90
N PRO A 147 -4.99 7.06 14.76
CA PRO A 147 -5.37 7.02 16.17
C PRO A 147 -5.11 8.32 16.94
N VAL A 148 -4.11 9.11 16.50
CA VAL A 148 -3.72 10.38 17.13
C VAL A 148 -4.71 11.53 16.86
N LEU A 149 -5.66 11.34 15.95
CA LEU A 149 -6.71 12.32 15.65
C LEU A 149 -7.99 12.08 16.46
N ARG A 150 -8.00 11.09 17.35
CA ARG A 150 -9.15 10.74 18.21
C ARG A 150 -8.96 11.21 19.64
#